data_AF-A0A1W6LKH1-F1
#
_entry.id   AF-A0A1W6LKH1-F1
#
_cell.length_a   1.000
_cell.length_b   1.000
_cell.length_c   1.000
_cell.angle_alpha   90.00
_cell.angle_beta   90.00
_cell.angle_gamma   90.00
#
_symmetry.space_group_name_H-M   'P 1'
#
loop_
_entity.id
_entity.type
_entity.pdbx_description
1 polymer ?
#
loop_
_entity_poly.entity_id
_entity_poly.type
_entity_poly.pdbx_seq_one_letter_code
_entity_poly.pdbx_strand_id
1 'polypeptide(L)'
;MDLVNQERSLQPQLGCRKLLSLISEDLSEAGVSIGRDRFFDLMGKFNKLIKPKRRSASTTNSRHRFRVYSNKLKDMNLQGPNEAIVSDITYIRTDQGFVYLALVMDAFSRKVIGYDCSDSLEAEGCLRALNRALKQIPTSAKAVHHSDRGCQYCCNAYIDMLQEAGIGISMTEDKHCYENAKAERLNGIMKHEYGLCNTFAKKEHAYEAVKQAVLLYNTRRPHAALGYRIPEAVHLAA
;
A
#
# COMPACT_ATOMS: atom_id res chain seq x y z
N MET A 1 -13.40 -26.32 0.04
CA MET A 1 -13.61 -25.20 -0.91
C MET A 1 -14.24 -24.00 -0.21
N ASP A 2 -15.01 -24.24 0.85
CA ASP A 2 -15.72 -23.20 1.61
C ASP A 2 -14.77 -22.18 2.25
N LEU A 3 -13.67 -22.64 2.88
CA LEU A 3 -12.61 -21.76 3.40
C LEU A 3 -12.08 -20.78 2.34
N VAL A 4 -11.85 -21.26 1.12
CA VAL A 4 -11.39 -20.41 0.00
C VAL A 4 -12.46 -19.39 -0.40
N ASN A 5 -13.73 -19.79 -0.44
CA ASN A 5 -14.84 -18.90 -0.77
C ASN A 5 -15.06 -17.85 0.31
N GLN A 6 -14.93 -18.23 1.58
CA GLN A 6 -15.01 -17.33 2.73
C GLN A 6 -13.92 -16.26 2.64
N GLU A 7 -12.65 -16.64 2.45
CA GLU A 7 -11.57 -15.66 2.30
C GLU A 7 -11.75 -14.76 1.08
N ARG A 8 -12.22 -15.31 -0.05
CA ARG A 8 -12.42 -14.52 -1.27
C ARG A 8 -13.69 -13.69 -1.27
N SER A 9 -14.61 -13.90 -0.34
CA SER A 9 -15.71 -12.95 -0.13
C SER A 9 -15.18 -11.61 0.41
N LEU A 10 -14.11 -11.66 1.21
CA LEU A 10 -13.44 -10.49 1.78
C LEU A 10 -12.32 -9.96 0.87
N GLN A 11 -11.52 -10.85 0.29
CA GLN A 11 -10.36 -10.51 -0.54
C GLN A 11 -10.44 -11.24 -1.90
N PRO A 12 -11.30 -10.78 -2.83
CA PRO A 12 -11.65 -11.54 -4.04
C PRO A 12 -10.47 -11.92 -4.93
N GLN A 13 -9.45 -11.07 -4.94
CA GLN A 13 -8.28 -11.16 -5.81
C GLN A 13 -7.03 -11.58 -5.03
N LEU A 14 -7.19 -12.25 -3.88
CA LEU A 14 -6.06 -12.78 -3.12
C LEU A 14 -5.45 -14.01 -3.78
N GLY A 15 -4.14 -13.95 -4.05
CA GLY A 15 -3.39 -15.03 -4.71
C GLY A 15 -3.33 -16.33 -3.90
N CYS A 16 -3.24 -17.47 -4.61
CA CYS A 16 -3.30 -18.81 -4.01
C CYS A 16 -2.27 -19.06 -2.90
N ARG A 17 -1.04 -18.51 -3.00
CA ARG A 17 -0.02 -18.67 -1.95
C ARG A 17 -0.45 -18.03 -0.63
N LYS A 18 -1.02 -16.83 -0.69
CA LYS A 18 -1.51 -16.11 0.49
C LYS A 18 -2.79 -16.73 1.04
N LEU A 19 -3.67 -17.22 0.15
CA LEU A 19 -4.85 -17.96 0.58
C LEU A 19 -4.46 -19.21 1.36
N LEU A 20 -3.53 -20.00 0.82
CA LEU A 20 -3.05 -21.21 1.49
C LEU A 20 -2.45 -20.89 2.86
N SER A 21 -1.70 -19.80 3.01
CA SER A 21 -1.16 -19.40 4.32
C SER A 21 -2.22 -18.93 5.31
N LEU A 22 -3.37 -18.42 4.85
CA LEU A 22 -4.46 -18.02 5.75
C LEU A 22 -5.26 -19.22 6.25
N ILE A 23 -5.53 -20.17 5.36
CA ILE A 23 -6.41 -21.31 5.66
C ILE A 23 -5.63 -22.56 6.10
N SER A 24 -4.30 -22.50 6.19
CA SER A 24 -3.48 -23.68 6.47
C SER A 24 -3.76 -24.29 7.84
N GLU A 25 -4.02 -23.45 8.84
CA GLU A 25 -4.38 -23.90 10.19
C GLU A 25 -5.76 -24.57 10.17
N ASP A 26 -6.77 -23.91 9.61
CA ASP A 26 -8.13 -24.49 9.44
C ASP A 26 -8.12 -25.82 8.66
N LEU A 27 -7.27 -25.93 7.63
CA LEU A 27 -7.11 -27.16 6.86
C LEU A 27 -6.50 -28.27 7.71
N SER A 28 -5.49 -27.94 8.52
CA SER A 28 -4.85 -28.90 9.43
C SER A 28 -5.83 -29.38 10.50
N GLU A 29 -6.62 -28.49 11.08
CA GLU A 29 -7.67 -28.82 12.06
C GLU A 29 -8.75 -29.72 11.45
N ALA A 30 -9.10 -29.50 10.18
CA ALA A 30 -9.99 -30.36 9.42
C ALA A 30 -9.34 -31.68 8.95
N GLY A 31 -8.09 -31.97 9.32
CA GLY A 31 -7.35 -33.18 8.92
C GLY A 31 -6.91 -33.20 7.45
N VAL A 32 -6.91 -32.06 6.78
CA VAL A 32 -6.55 -31.92 5.36
C VAL A 32 -5.12 -31.43 5.22
N SER A 33 -4.20 -32.33 4.84
CA SER A 33 -2.85 -31.96 4.44
C SER A 33 -2.79 -31.71 2.93
N ILE A 34 -2.47 -30.48 2.52
CA ILE A 34 -2.31 -30.11 1.11
C ILE A 34 -1.07 -29.24 0.90
N GLY A 35 -0.18 -29.70 0.03
CA GLY A 35 0.97 -28.93 -0.42
C GLY A 35 0.59 -27.84 -1.42
N ARG A 36 1.49 -26.86 -1.59
CA ARG A 36 1.33 -25.73 -2.51
C ARG A 36 0.88 -26.16 -3.90
N ASP A 37 1.61 -27.07 -4.54
CA ASP A 37 1.36 -27.40 -5.95
C ASP A 37 0.01 -28.07 -6.14
N ARG A 38 -0.34 -29.01 -5.25
CA ARG A 38 -1.66 -29.64 -5.22
C ARG A 38 -2.80 -28.63 -4.96
N PHE A 39 -2.56 -27.62 -4.13
CA PHE A 39 -3.52 -26.54 -3.92
C PHE A 39 -3.72 -25.70 -5.20
N PHE A 40 -2.65 -25.38 -5.93
CA PHE A 40 -2.74 -24.70 -7.21
C PHE A 40 -3.51 -25.52 -8.26
N ASP A 41 -3.23 -26.82 -8.36
CA ASP A 41 -3.94 -27.73 -9.25
C ASP A 41 -5.44 -27.80 -8.92
N LEU A 42 -5.77 -27.87 -7.63
CA LEU A 42 -7.15 -27.83 -7.15
C LEU A 42 -7.83 -26.52 -7.55
N MET A 43 -7.19 -25.37 -7.31
CA MET A 43 -7.73 -24.07 -7.72
C MET A 43 -7.90 -23.98 -9.24
N GLY A 44 -7.00 -24.57 -10.02
CA GLY A 44 -7.10 -24.69 -11.47
C GLY A 44 -8.34 -25.48 -11.90
N LYS A 45 -8.54 -26.67 -11.32
CA LYS A 45 -9.70 -27.54 -11.61
C LYS A 45 -11.04 -26.86 -11.33
N PHE A 46 -11.11 -26.00 -10.32
CA PHE A 46 -12.31 -25.24 -9.98
C PHE A 46 -12.38 -23.85 -10.65
N ASN A 47 -11.52 -23.55 -11.64
CA ASN A 47 -11.46 -22.26 -12.32
C ASN A 47 -11.31 -21.05 -11.36
N LYS A 48 -10.59 -21.25 -10.24
CA LYS A 48 -10.35 -20.27 -9.19
C LYS A 48 -8.95 -19.64 -9.28
N LEU A 49 -8.22 -19.81 -10.37
CA LEU A 49 -6.96 -19.08 -10.57
C LEU A 49 -7.23 -17.62 -10.96
N ILE A 50 -6.49 -16.69 -10.36
CA ILE A 50 -6.63 -15.25 -10.65
C ILE A 50 -5.85 -14.91 -11.91
N LYS A 51 -6.50 -14.20 -12.83
CA LYS A 51 -5.88 -13.72 -14.07
C LYS A 51 -5.11 -12.41 -13.81
N PRO A 52 -3.85 -12.30 -14.25
CA PRO A 52 -3.11 -11.05 -14.13
C PRO A 52 -3.72 -9.97 -15.05
N LYS A 53 -3.92 -8.76 -14.53
CA LYS A 53 -4.31 -7.58 -15.33
C LYS A 53 -3.06 -6.88 -15.90
N ARG A 54 -3.20 -6.24 -17.06
CA ARG A 54 -2.13 -5.46 -17.72
C ARG A 54 -1.82 -4.18 -16.93
N ARG A 55 -0.55 -3.74 -16.96
CA ARG A 55 -0.10 -2.48 -16.32
C ARG A 55 -0.68 -1.26 -17.03
N SER A 56 -0.91 -0.17 -16.28
CA SER A 56 -1.36 1.13 -16.79
C SER A 56 -0.25 2.20 -16.68
N ALA A 57 -0.48 3.35 -17.32
CA ALA A 57 0.47 4.47 -17.42
C ALA A 57 0.80 5.17 -16.08
N SER A 58 2.01 5.74 -16.01
CA SER A 58 2.52 6.59 -14.92
C SER A 58 2.01 8.03 -15.05
N THR A 59 1.74 8.70 -13.92
CA THR A 59 1.10 10.04 -13.88
C THR A 59 1.87 11.11 -13.10
N THR A 60 3.17 10.94 -12.85
CA THR A 60 3.95 11.92 -12.06
C THR A 60 4.50 13.05 -12.94
N ASN A 61 4.31 14.31 -12.51
CA ASN A 61 4.99 15.48 -13.09
C ASN A 61 6.21 15.87 -12.24
N SER A 62 7.39 15.41 -12.65
CA SER A 62 8.66 15.71 -11.97
C SER A 62 9.31 17.03 -12.42
N ARG A 63 8.68 17.80 -13.32
CA ARG A 63 9.22 19.07 -13.84
C ARG A 63 8.59 20.25 -13.12
N HIS A 64 9.10 20.57 -11.93
CA HIS A 64 8.67 21.71 -11.12
C HIS A 64 9.87 22.49 -10.55
N ARG A 65 9.63 23.70 -10.02
CA ARG A 65 10.68 24.58 -9.47
C ARG A 65 11.04 24.30 -8.00
N PHE A 66 10.39 23.34 -7.36
CA PHE A 66 10.67 23.01 -5.95
C PHE A 66 12.01 22.30 -5.74
N ARG A 67 12.53 22.44 -4.52
CA ARG A 67 13.74 21.74 -4.07
C ARG A 67 13.49 20.23 -4.03
N VAL A 68 14.52 19.48 -4.39
CA VAL A 68 14.52 18.02 -4.40
C VAL A 68 15.61 17.50 -3.45
N TYR A 69 15.38 16.32 -2.86
CA TYR A 69 16.28 15.68 -1.90
C TYR A 69 16.92 14.42 -2.49
N SER A 70 18.08 14.01 -1.95
CA SER A 70 18.76 12.76 -2.36
C SER A 70 18.03 11.52 -1.83
N ASN A 71 18.25 10.37 -2.49
CA ASN A 71 17.65 9.11 -2.07
C ASN A 71 18.40 8.49 -0.90
N LYS A 72 17.93 8.76 0.32
CA LYS A 72 18.46 8.14 1.54
C LYS A 72 17.95 6.70 1.77
N LEU A 73 16.84 6.32 1.13
CA LEU A 73 16.20 5.02 1.40
C LEU A 73 17.03 3.86 0.80
N LYS A 74 17.75 4.13 -0.30
CA LYS A 74 18.58 3.15 -1.02
C LYS A 74 19.65 2.50 -0.12
N ASP A 75 20.22 3.26 0.79
CA ASP A 75 21.34 2.82 1.64
C ASP A 75 20.89 2.34 3.04
N MET A 76 19.58 2.34 3.31
CA MET A 76 19.03 1.96 4.61
C MET A 76 18.79 0.46 4.71
N ASN A 77 19.36 -0.16 5.75
CA ASN A 77 19.04 -1.51 6.18
C ASN A 77 17.99 -1.48 7.30
N LEU A 78 16.71 -1.53 6.94
CA LEU A 78 15.61 -1.38 7.89
C LEU A 78 15.57 -2.54 8.89
N GLN A 79 15.72 -2.27 10.19
CA GLN A 79 15.67 -3.27 11.27
C GLN A 79 14.29 -3.37 11.92
N GLY A 80 13.51 -2.29 11.87
CA GLY A 80 12.18 -2.26 12.45
C GLY A 80 11.23 -1.25 11.80
N PRO A 81 9.97 -1.21 12.28
CA PRO A 81 9.00 -0.20 11.89
C PRO A 81 9.44 1.20 12.31
N ASN A 82 8.83 2.22 11.71
CA ASN A 82 9.06 3.63 11.96
C ASN A 82 10.47 4.13 11.63
N GLU A 83 11.32 3.31 11.00
CA GLU A 83 12.63 3.75 10.50
C GLU A 83 12.51 4.44 9.13
N ALA A 84 11.59 3.96 8.28
CA ALA A 84 11.31 4.59 7.00
C ALA A 84 9.84 4.42 6.61
N ILE A 85 9.27 5.49 6.06
CA ILE A 85 7.92 5.53 5.51
C ILE A 85 8.01 5.93 4.05
N VAL A 86 7.17 5.32 3.22
CA VAL A 86 7.09 5.60 1.78
C VAL A 86 5.72 6.17 1.44
N SER A 87 5.69 7.14 0.54
CA SER A 87 4.45 7.80 0.13
C SER A 87 4.33 7.87 -1.39
N ASP A 88 3.09 7.72 -1.85
CA ASP A 88 2.72 7.92 -3.25
C ASP A 88 1.23 8.29 -3.37
N ILE A 89 0.88 8.94 -4.48
CA ILE A 89 -0.48 9.37 -4.78
C ILE A 89 -0.94 8.68 -6.06
N THR A 90 -2.17 8.19 -6.04
CA THR A 90 -2.80 7.55 -7.18
C THR A 90 -4.22 8.05 -7.36
N TYR A 91 -4.80 7.88 -8.54
CA TYR A 91 -6.22 8.17 -8.76
C TYR A 91 -7.08 6.90 -8.80
N ILE A 92 -8.35 7.07 -8.45
CA ILE A 92 -9.47 6.13 -8.60
C ILE A 92 -10.49 6.78 -9.54
N ARG A 93 -11.04 6.00 -10.47
CA ARG A 93 -12.01 6.49 -11.45
C ARG A 93 -13.42 6.49 -10.88
N THR A 94 -14.17 7.56 -11.12
CA THR A 94 -15.60 7.62 -10.85
C THR A 94 -16.34 8.23 -12.03
N ASP A 95 -17.66 8.04 -12.09
CA ASP A 95 -18.50 8.72 -13.10
C ASP A 95 -18.61 10.23 -12.82
N GLN A 96 -18.12 10.70 -11.67
CA GLN A 96 -18.03 12.09 -11.25
C GLN A 96 -16.60 12.66 -11.37
N GLY A 97 -15.73 11.98 -12.12
CA GLY A 97 -14.33 12.36 -12.32
C GLY A 97 -13.34 11.45 -11.59
N PHE A 98 -12.41 12.04 -10.85
CA PHE A 98 -11.35 11.29 -10.15
C PHE A 98 -11.39 11.55 -8.65
N VAL A 99 -11.05 10.51 -7.90
CA VAL A 99 -10.66 10.61 -6.49
C VAL A 99 -9.16 10.35 -6.40
N TYR A 100 -8.42 11.26 -5.80
CA TYR A 100 -6.99 11.13 -5.54
C TYR A 100 -6.77 10.50 -4.16
N LEU A 101 -6.15 9.33 -4.17
CA LEU A 101 -5.78 8.55 -3.01
C LEU A 101 -4.29 8.77 -2.70
N ALA A 102 -4.00 9.48 -1.62
CA ALA A 102 -2.66 9.57 -1.05
C ALA A 102 -2.46 8.44 -0.04
N LEU A 103 -1.35 7.71 -0.15
CA LEU A 103 -0.98 6.61 0.76
C LEU A 103 0.37 6.88 1.41
N VAL A 104 0.48 6.59 2.69
CA VAL A 104 1.71 6.60 3.48
C VAL A 104 1.85 5.25 4.18
N MET A 105 2.94 4.54 3.89
CA MET A 105 3.16 3.17 4.34
C MET A 105 4.50 3.03 5.04
N ASP A 106 4.52 2.28 6.13
CA ASP A 106 5.75 1.83 6.77
C ASP A 106 6.54 0.89 5.85
N ALA A 107 7.80 1.22 5.57
CA ALA A 107 8.60 0.54 4.58
C ALA A 107 9.12 -0.84 5.04
N PHE A 108 9.10 -1.11 6.36
CA PHE A 108 9.50 -2.37 6.98
C PHE A 108 8.29 -3.30 7.12
N SER A 109 7.30 -2.92 7.93
CA SER A 109 6.11 -3.71 8.26
C SER A 109 5.08 -3.76 7.14
N ARG A 110 5.20 -2.92 6.11
CA ARG A 110 4.23 -2.74 5.03
C ARG A 110 2.89 -2.16 5.47
N LYS A 111 2.72 -1.74 6.73
CA LYS A 111 1.45 -1.21 7.24
C LYS A 111 1.17 0.15 6.60
N VAL A 112 -0.03 0.37 6.09
CA VAL A 112 -0.50 1.71 5.74
C VAL A 112 -0.82 2.45 7.04
N ILE A 113 -0.03 3.47 7.33
CA ILE A 113 -0.12 4.28 8.55
C ILE A 113 -0.77 5.65 8.30
N GLY A 114 -0.92 6.05 7.04
CA GLY A 114 -1.65 7.26 6.68
C GLY A 114 -2.29 7.10 5.31
N TYR A 115 -3.50 7.63 5.14
CA TYR A 115 -4.12 7.75 3.83
C TYR A 115 -5.16 8.86 3.82
N ASP A 116 -5.47 9.38 2.64
CA ASP A 116 -6.53 10.34 2.42
C ASP A 116 -7.12 10.19 1.02
N CYS A 117 -8.40 10.49 0.87
CA CYS A 117 -9.07 10.58 -0.42
C CYS A 117 -9.49 12.04 -0.65
N SER A 118 -9.09 12.62 -1.78
CA SER A 118 -9.39 14.00 -2.11
C SER A 118 -9.94 14.14 -3.54
N ASP A 119 -10.76 15.17 -3.73
CA ASP A 119 -11.30 15.54 -5.04
C ASP A 119 -10.31 16.34 -5.89
N SER A 120 -9.15 16.68 -5.31
CA SER A 120 -8.13 17.50 -5.93
C SER A 120 -6.76 16.80 -5.91
N LEU A 121 -5.95 17.05 -6.94
CA LEU A 121 -4.55 16.60 -7.02
C LEU A 121 -3.60 17.53 -6.26
N GLU A 122 -4.12 18.59 -5.65
CA GLU A 122 -3.37 19.52 -4.81
C GLU A 122 -2.80 18.85 -3.54
N ALA A 123 -1.90 19.55 -2.85
CA ALA A 123 -1.11 18.98 -1.77
C ALA A 123 -1.92 18.64 -0.50
N GLU A 124 -3.13 19.17 -0.33
CA GLU A 124 -3.92 19.04 0.92
C GLU A 124 -4.25 17.59 1.25
N GLY A 125 -4.54 16.75 0.23
CA GLY A 125 -4.76 15.32 0.44
C GLY A 125 -3.51 14.62 0.96
N CYS A 126 -2.35 14.94 0.38
CA CYS A 126 -1.07 14.40 0.82
C CYS A 126 -0.71 14.86 2.25
N LEU A 127 -0.99 16.13 2.59
CA LEU A 127 -0.77 16.68 3.94
C LEU A 127 -1.66 15.99 4.99
N ARG A 128 -2.94 15.75 4.68
CA ARG A 128 -3.84 15.01 5.59
C ARG A 128 -3.37 13.57 5.79
N ALA A 129 -2.94 12.89 4.72
CA ALA A 129 -2.39 11.55 4.82
C ALA A 129 -1.11 11.50 5.66
N LEU A 130 -0.19 12.46 5.46
CA LEU A 130 1.04 12.58 6.24
C LEU A 130 0.73 12.83 7.72
N ASN A 131 -0.14 13.80 8.03
CA ASN A 131 -0.53 14.09 9.42
C ASN A 131 -1.12 12.86 10.14
N ARG A 132 -1.89 12.01 9.43
CA ARG A 132 -2.37 10.73 9.99
C ARG A 132 -1.23 9.75 10.28
N ALA A 133 -0.22 9.70 9.41
CA ALA A 133 0.95 8.85 9.61
C ALA A 133 1.81 9.34 10.78
N LEU A 134 2.08 10.64 10.87
CA LEU A 134 2.89 11.24 11.94
C LEU A 134 2.31 10.95 13.33
N LYS A 135 0.98 10.92 13.48
CA LYS A 135 0.30 10.55 14.73
C LYS A 135 0.54 9.10 15.17
N GLN A 136 0.95 8.21 14.26
CA GLN A 136 1.26 6.81 14.57
C GLN A 136 2.76 6.59 14.81
N ILE A 137 3.61 7.53 14.39
CA ILE A 137 5.06 7.41 14.52
C ILE A 137 5.48 7.93 15.90
N PRO A 138 6.22 7.15 16.70
CA PRO A 138 6.74 7.63 17.97
C PRO A 138 7.63 8.86 17.78
N THR A 139 7.49 9.87 18.64
CA THR A 139 8.29 11.11 18.55
C THR A 139 9.79 10.87 18.71
N SER A 140 10.19 9.76 19.33
CA SER A 140 11.59 9.33 19.44
C SER A 140 12.14 8.68 18.17
N ALA A 141 11.28 8.30 17.22
CA ALA A 141 11.68 7.64 16.00
C ALA A 141 12.40 8.61 15.06
N LYS A 142 13.59 8.22 14.58
CA LYS A 142 14.34 8.97 13.56
C LYS A 142 13.94 8.50 12.16
N ALA A 143 12.65 8.61 11.85
CA ALA A 143 12.11 8.07 10.61
C ALA A 143 12.60 8.87 9.39
N VAL A 144 12.71 8.18 8.26
CA VAL A 144 12.91 8.81 6.94
C VAL A 144 11.65 8.69 6.11
N HIS A 145 11.12 9.82 5.64
CA HIS A 145 10.06 9.88 4.65
C HIS A 145 10.64 9.84 3.23
N HIS A 146 10.21 8.88 2.43
CA HIS A 146 10.60 8.71 1.03
C HIS A 146 9.40 8.85 0.08
N SER A 147 9.53 9.69 -0.94
CA SER A 147 8.52 9.87 -2.00
C SER A 147 9.16 10.05 -3.37
N ASP A 148 8.34 10.10 -4.41
CA ASP A 148 8.79 10.64 -5.70
C ASP A 148 8.96 12.17 -5.64
N ARG A 149 9.32 12.75 -6.78
CA ARG A 149 9.44 14.21 -7.00
C ARG A 149 8.13 14.83 -7.49
N GLY A 150 6.98 14.35 -7.00
CA GLY A 150 5.70 15.01 -7.25
C GLY A 150 5.64 16.37 -6.58
N CYS A 151 5.00 17.35 -7.23
CA CYS A 151 4.90 18.71 -6.69
C CYS A 151 4.24 18.75 -5.29
N GLN A 152 3.36 17.79 -4.98
CA GLN A 152 2.70 17.64 -3.69
C GLN A 152 3.70 17.32 -2.56
N TYR A 153 4.75 16.57 -2.87
CA TYR A 153 5.78 16.17 -1.89
C TYR A 153 6.92 17.16 -1.78
N CYS A 154 7.14 17.97 -2.82
CA CYS A 154 8.18 19.00 -2.85
C CYS A 154 7.69 20.38 -2.43
N CYS A 155 6.39 20.60 -2.22
CA CYS A 155 5.86 21.89 -1.80
C CYS A 155 6.28 22.25 -0.37
N ASN A 156 6.40 23.55 -0.08
CA ASN A 156 6.88 24.03 1.22
C ASN A 156 6.06 23.46 2.38
N ALA A 157 4.73 23.52 2.31
CA ALA A 157 3.86 23.02 3.39
C ALA A 157 4.11 21.54 3.74
N TYR A 158 4.43 20.70 2.75
CA TYR A 158 4.72 19.29 2.98
C TYR A 158 6.10 19.08 3.61
N ILE A 159 7.09 19.83 3.12
CA ILE A 159 8.46 19.83 3.63
C ILE A 159 8.51 20.36 5.07
N ASP A 160 7.81 21.45 5.35
CA ASP A 160 7.74 22.09 6.66
C ASP A 160 7.14 21.12 7.69
N MET A 161 6.03 20.43 7.34
CA MET A 161 5.42 19.41 8.20
C MET A 161 6.38 18.26 8.54
N LEU A 162 7.21 17.81 7.58
CA LEU A 162 8.23 16.79 7.83
C LEU A 162 9.35 17.31 8.74
N GLN A 163 9.80 18.55 8.53
CA GLN A 163 10.87 19.15 9.33
C GLN A 163 10.44 19.42 10.77
N GLU A 164 9.23 19.95 10.97
CA GLU A 164 8.63 20.18 12.29
C GLU A 164 8.50 18.89 13.09
N ALA A 165 8.18 17.78 12.40
CA ALA A 165 8.10 16.45 13.00
C ALA A 165 9.47 15.76 13.18
N GLY A 166 10.58 16.41 12.77
CA GLY A 166 11.93 15.83 12.85
C GLY A 166 12.17 14.64 11.91
N ILE A 167 11.35 14.50 10.86
CA ILE A 167 11.41 13.39 9.92
C ILE A 167 12.42 13.69 8.81
N GLY A 168 13.34 12.75 8.56
CA GLY A 168 14.32 12.87 7.50
C GLY A 168 13.67 12.81 6.12
N ILE A 169 14.01 13.72 5.22
CA ILE A 169 13.42 13.76 3.86
C ILE A 169 14.33 13.01 2.88
N SER A 170 13.72 12.17 2.05
CA SER A 170 14.32 11.36 0.99
C SER A 170 13.42 11.41 -0.25
N MET A 171 13.98 11.53 -1.44
CA MET A 171 13.21 11.51 -2.68
C MET A 171 13.89 10.64 -3.72
N THR A 172 13.14 10.17 -4.72
CA THR A 172 13.72 9.45 -5.86
C THR A 172 14.71 10.34 -6.62
N GLU A 173 15.70 9.73 -7.27
CA GLU A 173 16.59 10.37 -8.23
C GLU A 173 15.93 10.48 -9.62
N ASP A 174 16.44 11.41 -10.45
CA ASP A 174 15.88 11.58 -11.79
C ASP A 174 16.10 10.30 -12.60
N LYS A 175 15.04 9.79 -13.23
CA LYS A 175 15.05 8.60 -14.12
C LYS A 175 15.28 7.22 -13.46
N HIS A 176 15.22 7.09 -12.14
CA HIS A 176 15.26 5.79 -11.48
C HIS A 176 13.87 5.30 -11.04
N CYS A 177 13.18 4.59 -11.94
CA CYS A 177 11.84 4.04 -11.73
C CYS A 177 11.73 3.01 -10.59
N TYR A 178 12.86 2.48 -10.08
CA TYR A 178 12.86 1.45 -9.05
C TYR A 178 12.85 2.02 -7.62
N GLU A 179 13.06 3.32 -7.45
CA GLU A 179 13.31 3.89 -6.12
C GLU A 179 12.04 4.02 -5.28
N ASN A 180 10.88 4.31 -5.90
CA ASN A 180 9.58 4.30 -5.22
C ASN A 180 8.81 2.97 -5.36
N ALA A 181 9.50 1.87 -5.70
CA ALA A 181 8.84 0.59 -6.03
C ALA A 181 7.98 0.01 -4.90
N LYS A 182 8.25 0.35 -3.63
CA LYS A 182 7.44 -0.06 -2.49
C LYS A 182 6.06 0.60 -2.52
N ALA A 183 5.99 1.90 -2.80
CA ALA A 183 4.72 2.64 -2.85
C ALA A 183 3.95 2.31 -4.15
N GLU A 184 4.64 2.20 -5.29
CA GLU A 184 4.01 1.74 -6.54
C GLU A 184 3.38 0.35 -6.39
N ARG A 185 4.06 -0.56 -5.68
CA ARG A 185 3.54 -1.89 -5.39
C ARG A 185 2.29 -1.81 -4.53
N LEU A 186 2.26 -0.95 -3.51
CA LEU A 186 1.07 -0.71 -2.70
C LEU A 186 -0.09 -0.21 -3.57
N ASN A 187 0.16 0.77 -4.44
CA ASN A 187 -0.84 1.27 -5.39
C ASN A 187 -1.41 0.17 -6.29
N GLY A 188 -0.54 -0.70 -6.83
CA GLY A 188 -0.96 -1.86 -7.59
C GLY A 188 -1.82 -2.84 -6.78
N ILE A 189 -1.47 -3.10 -5.52
CA ILE A 189 -2.25 -3.96 -4.62
C ILE A 189 -3.63 -3.35 -4.37
N MET A 190 -3.70 -2.07 -4.01
CA MET A 190 -4.96 -1.36 -3.76
C MET A 190 -5.87 -1.38 -5.00
N LYS A 191 -5.31 -1.08 -6.17
CA LYS A 191 -6.05 -1.09 -7.44
C LYS A 191 -6.53 -2.48 -7.86
N HIS A 192 -5.68 -3.50 -7.77
CA HIS A 192 -5.96 -4.81 -8.35
C HIS A 192 -6.56 -5.80 -7.36
N GLU A 193 -6.01 -5.89 -6.14
CA GLU A 193 -6.48 -6.84 -5.12
C GLU A 193 -7.79 -6.39 -4.47
N TYR A 194 -8.00 -5.07 -4.32
CA TYR A 194 -9.17 -4.48 -3.68
C TYR A 194 -10.13 -3.77 -4.63
N GLY A 195 -9.96 -3.94 -5.94
CA GLY A 195 -10.92 -3.47 -6.93
C GLY A 195 -10.94 -1.95 -7.15
N LEU A 196 -10.01 -1.18 -6.59
CA LEU A 196 -9.97 0.29 -6.80
C LEU A 196 -9.60 0.71 -8.23
N CYS A 197 -9.27 -0.25 -9.11
CA CYS A 197 -9.15 0.00 -10.56
C CYS A 197 -10.50 0.06 -11.31
N ASN A 198 -11.60 -0.34 -10.67
CA ASN A 198 -12.93 -0.24 -11.25
C ASN A 198 -13.41 1.23 -11.25
N THR A 199 -14.40 1.52 -12.08
CA THR A 199 -15.05 2.84 -12.08
C THR A 199 -16.23 2.80 -11.10
N PHE A 200 -16.27 3.76 -10.18
CA PHE A 200 -17.36 3.89 -9.21
C PHE A 200 -18.41 4.89 -9.70
N ALA A 201 -19.69 4.59 -9.52
CA ALA A 201 -20.76 5.53 -9.88
C ALA A 201 -20.70 6.85 -9.08
N LYS A 202 -20.21 6.78 -7.84
CA LYS A 202 -20.17 7.88 -6.89
C LYS A 202 -18.83 7.93 -6.16
N LYS A 203 -18.38 9.14 -5.80
CA LYS A 203 -17.15 9.37 -5.03
C LYS A 203 -17.23 8.76 -3.63
N GLU A 204 -18.40 8.80 -3.00
CA GLU A 204 -18.63 8.24 -1.67
C GLU A 204 -18.34 6.74 -1.63
N HIS A 205 -18.76 5.99 -2.66
CA HIS A 205 -18.47 4.55 -2.77
C HIS A 205 -16.97 4.28 -2.91
N ALA A 206 -16.23 5.17 -3.58
CA ALA A 206 -14.77 5.05 -3.67
C ALA A 206 -14.12 5.27 -2.29
N TYR A 207 -14.61 6.23 -1.49
CA TYR A 207 -14.10 6.47 -0.13
C TYR A 207 -14.34 5.28 0.79
N GLU A 208 -15.53 4.69 0.76
CA GLU A 208 -15.86 3.49 1.52
C GLU A 208 -15.00 2.29 1.10
N ALA A 209 -14.83 2.08 -0.21
CA ALA A 209 -13.99 1.02 -0.75
C ALA A 209 -12.53 1.19 -0.33
N VAL A 210 -12.00 2.41 -0.32
CA VAL A 210 -10.63 2.69 0.18
C VAL A 210 -10.51 2.36 1.66
N LYS A 211 -11.48 2.80 2.48
CA LYS A 211 -11.46 2.52 3.93
C LYS A 211 -11.45 1.01 4.19
N GLN A 212 -12.29 0.25 3.50
CA GLN A 212 -12.33 -1.20 3.62
C GLN A 212 -11.04 -1.85 3.09
N ALA A 213 -10.51 -1.38 1.97
CA ALA A 213 -9.27 -1.89 1.39
C ALA A 213 -8.08 -1.71 2.34
N VAL A 214 -7.91 -0.52 2.92
CA VAL A 214 -6.82 -0.23 3.88
C VAL A 214 -6.96 -1.09 5.13
N LEU A 215 -8.18 -1.24 5.66
CA LEU A 215 -8.45 -2.12 6.81
C LEU A 215 -8.01 -3.56 6.51
N LEU A 216 -8.55 -4.16 5.45
CA LEU A 216 -8.23 -5.54 5.08
C LEU A 216 -6.75 -5.74 4.75
N TYR A 217 -6.13 -4.75 4.09
CA TYR A 217 -4.72 -4.78 3.78
C TYR A 217 -3.85 -4.81 5.05
N ASN A 218 -4.16 -3.99 6.04
CA ASN A 218 -3.40 -3.94 7.29
C ASN A 218 -3.65 -5.16 8.18
N THR A 219 -4.89 -5.62 8.29
CA THR A 219 -5.31 -6.55 9.35
C THR A 219 -5.51 -7.99 8.89
N ARG A 220 -5.61 -8.25 7.58
CA ARG A 220 -5.89 -9.60 7.06
C ARG A 220 -4.94 -10.06 5.96
N ARG A 221 -4.33 -9.15 5.18
CA ARG A 221 -3.57 -9.54 3.99
C ARG A 221 -2.16 -10.06 4.32
N PRO A 222 -1.83 -11.32 4.00
CA PRO A 222 -0.48 -11.84 4.15
C PRO A 222 0.50 -11.19 3.18
N HIS A 223 1.72 -10.92 3.66
CA HIS A 223 2.81 -10.42 2.83
C HIS A 223 3.97 -11.42 2.72
N ALA A 224 4.31 -11.87 1.51
CA ALA A 224 5.45 -12.77 1.30
C ALA A 224 6.78 -12.21 1.82
N ALA A 225 6.98 -10.89 1.69
CA ALA A 225 8.15 -10.19 2.22
C ALA A 225 8.24 -10.18 3.77
N LEU A 226 7.15 -10.54 4.45
CA LEU A 226 7.05 -10.61 5.91
C LEU A 226 6.92 -12.05 6.42
N GLY A 227 7.19 -13.05 5.56
CA GLY A 227 6.97 -14.45 5.89
C GLY A 227 5.49 -14.80 6.02
N TYR A 228 4.62 -14.18 5.21
CA TYR A 228 3.16 -14.31 5.25
C TYR A 228 2.48 -13.78 6.53
N ARG A 229 3.20 -13.08 7.40
CA ARG A 229 2.58 -12.29 8.46
C ARG A 229 1.81 -11.09 7.88
N ILE A 230 0.80 -10.64 8.62
CA ILE A 230 0.00 -9.46 8.28
C ILE A 230 0.73 -8.17 8.69
N PRO A 231 0.57 -7.06 7.94
CA PRO A 231 1.29 -5.82 8.20
C PRO A 231 1.11 -5.25 9.61
N GLU A 232 -0.10 -5.28 10.15
CA GLU A 232 -0.38 -4.76 11.48
C GLU A 232 0.34 -5.53 12.59
N ALA A 233 0.30 -6.87 12.54
CA ALA A 233 0.98 -7.71 13.52
C ALA A 233 2.50 -7.47 13.51
N VAL A 234 3.11 -7.31 12.33
CA VAL A 234 4.55 -7.00 12.23
C VAL A 234 4.87 -5.61 12.77
N HIS A 235 3.98 -4.64 12.55
CA HIS A 235 4.20 -3.27 13.01
C HIS A 235 4.07 -3.13 14.54
N LEU A 236 3.26 -3.97 15.19
CA LEU A 236 3.06 -3.96 16.65
C LEU A 236 4.09 -4.82 17.41
N ALA A 237 4.72 -5.78 16.73
CA ALA A 237 5.62 -6.76 17.36
C ALA A 237 7.09 -6.29 17.47
N ALA A 238 7.39 -5.04 17.12
CA ALA A 238 8.73 -4.46 17.11
C ALA A 238 8.74 -3.18 17.94
#